data_AF-A0A2G6MUR0-F1
#
_entry.id   AF-A0A2G6MUR0-F1
#
_cell.length_a   1.000
_cell.length_b   1.000
_cell.length_c   1.000
_cell.angle_alpha   90.00
_cell.angle_beta   90.00
_cell.angle_gamma   90.00
#
_symmetry.space_group_name_H-M   'P 1'
#
loop_
_entity.id
_entity.type
_entity.pdbx_description
1 polymer ?
#
loop_
_entity_poly.entity_id
_entity_poly.type
_entity_poly.pdbx_seq_one_letter_code
_entity_poly.pdbx_strand_id
1 'polypeptide(L)'
;MKKLPIGIQTFSEIIEKNYVYVDKTGIASRLVDRYKYVFLSRPRRFGKSLFLDTLHNLFEGRKELFTGLAAEKEHDWSKTYPVIRISFGAGNFRSPEMLQLTILETLKDNEERLETCCEIEEVSARFSRIIKAVHEKYNKPVAILIDEYDKPILDNIDQPEMAAFTREILKAFYSVIKDNDAHIRFAFLTGVTKFSKVSVFSGINDIVDISLNSQYGTICGYTQHDLETVFAR
;
A
#
# COMPACT_ATOMS: atom_id res chain seq x y z
N MET A 1 -27.28 13.78 9.31
CA MET A 1 -25.83 13.70 9.51
C MET A 1 -25.34 12.26 9.57
N LYS A 2 -24.52 11.86 8.61
CA LYS A 2 -23.77 10.59 8.66
C LYS A 2 -22.70 10.67 9.76
N LYS A 3 -22.26 9.52 10.29
CA LYS A 3 -21.19 9.47 11.29
C LYS A 3 -19.84 9.82 10.65
N LEU A 4 -18.95 10.46 11.40
CA LEU A 4 -17.56 10.68 10.97
C LEU A 4 -16.74 9.39 11.17
N PRO A 5 -15.90 8.98 10.19
CA PRO A 5 -15.10 7.76 10.28
C PRO A 5 -13.82 8.00 11.11
N ILE A 6 -13.98 8.39 12.38
CA ILE A 6 -12.86 8.73 13.25
C ILE A 6 -12.06 7.47 13.59
N GLY A 7 -10.82 7.39 13.12
CA GLY A 7 -9.93 6.25 13.36
C GLY A 7 -10.20 5.03 12.48
N ILE A 8 -11.19 5.08 11.59
CA ILE A 8 -11.52 3.99 10.68
C ILE A 8 -10.66 4.11 9.42
N GLN A 9 -9.96 3.04 9.07
CA GLN A 9 -9.11 2.96 7.87
C GLN A 9 -9.60 1.92 6.87
N THR A 10 -10.59 1.12 7.26
CA THR A 10 -11.22 0.09 6.43
C THR A 10 -12.25 0.73 5.51
N PHE A 11 -12.00 0.70 4.20
CA PHE A 11 -12.86 1.30 3.20
C PHE A 11 -14.25 0.64 3.19
N SER A 12 -14.32 -0.69 3.22
CA SER A 12 -15.60 -1.41 3.25
C SER A 12 -16.46 -1.01 4.45
N GLU A 13 -15.86 -0.88 5.64
CA GLU A 13 -16.57 -0.44 6.84
C GLU A 13 -17.16 0.95 6.69
N ILE A 14 -16.41 1.89 6.10
CA ILE A 14 -16.89 3.26 5.86
C ILE A 14 -18.12 3.25 4.95
N ILE A 15 -18.08 2.46 3.87
CA ILE A 15 -19.17 2.38 2.90
C ILE A 15 -20.39 1.65 3.48
N GLU A 16 -20.19 0.43 4.00
CA GLU A 16 -21.26 -0.44 4.49
C GLU A 16 -21.98 0.14 5.71
N LYS A 17 -21.25 0.77 6.63
CA LYS A 17 -21.85 1.43 7.81
C LYS A 17 -22.26 2.88 7.52
N ASN A 18 -22.23 3.30 6.26
CA ASN A 18 -22.70 4.60 5.78
C ASN A 18 -22.08 5.80 6.54
N TYR A 19 -20.76 5.77 6.75
CA TYR A 19 -20.01 6.90 7.27
C TYR A 19 -19.88 8.01 6.22
N VAL A 20 -19.48 9.21 6.66
CA VAL A 20 -19.05 10.27 5.76
C VAL A 20 -17.79 9.80 5.01
N TYR A 21 -17.82 9.84 3.68
CA TYR A 21 -16.70 9.50 2.82
C TYR A 21 -16.56 10.55 1.72
N VAL A 22 -15.34 11.06 1.54
CA VAL A 22 -15.01 11.95 0.42
C VAL A 22 -14.43 11.08 -0.69
N ASP A 23 -15.12 11.04 -1.82
CA ASP A 23 -14.79 10.12 -2.89
C ASP A 23 -13.47 10.47 -3.60
N LYS A 24 -12.46 9.60 -3.44
CA LYS A 24 -11.18 9.66 -4.15
C LYS A 24 -10.99 8.48 -5.11
N THR A 25 -12.03 7.69 -5.35
CA THR A 25 -11.96 6.42 -6.09
C THR A 25 -11.65 6.62 -7.58
N GLY A 26 -12.11 7.72 -8.19
CA GLY A 26 -11.71 8.06 -9.57
C GLY A 26 -10.22 8.37 -9.71
N ILE A 27 -9.60 8.98 -8.68
CA ILE A 27 -8.15 9.16 -8.64
C ILE A 27 -7.46 7.79 -8.53
N ALA A 28 -7.98 6.90 -7.69
CA ALA A 28 -7.46 5.54 -7.56
C ALA A 28 -7.50 4.78 -8.90
N SER A 29 -8.63 4.80 -9.62
CA SER A 29 -8.77 4.14 -10.92
C SER A 29 -7.74 4.63 -11.94
N ARG A 30 -7.66 5.95 -12.14
CA ARG A 30 -6.67 6.54 -13.07
C ARG A 30 -5.23 6.28 -12.65
N LEU A 31 -4.96 6.17 -11.35
CA LEU A 31 -3.62 5.89 -10.83
C LEU A 31 -3.16 4.47 -11.20
N VAL A 32 -4.02 3.46 -10.99
CA VAL A 32 -3.69 2.04 -11.26
C VAL A 32 -3.57 1.73 -12.75
N ASP A 33 -4.25 2.50 -13.60
CA ASP A 33 -4.15 2.36 -15.05
C ASP A 33 -2.92 3.06 -15.63
N ARG A 34 -2.48 4.17 -15.03
CA ARG A 34 -1.39 5.00 -15.58
C ARG A 34 0.00 4.55 -15.18
N TYR A 35 0.17 4.03 -13.96
CA TYR A 35 1.48 3.73 -13.41
C TYR A 35 1.59 2.28 -12.96
N LYS A 36 2.84 1.79 -12.96
CA LYS A 36 3.20 0.50 -12.39
C LYS A 36 3.77 0.63 -10.98
N TYR A 37 4.71 1.55 -10.77
CA TYR A 37 5.37 1.77 -9.47
C TYR A 37 5.09 3.19 -8.98
N VAL A 38 4.42 3.33 -7.83
CA VAL A 38 3.97 4.61 -7.30
C VAL A 38 4.41 4.79 -5.85
N PHE A 39 4.87 6.00 -5.55
CA PHE A 39 5.22 6.42 -4.21
C PHE A 39 4.43 7.64 -3.76
N LEU A 40 3.86 7.59 -2.55
CA LEU A 40 3.17 8.71 -1.91
C LEU A 40 3.69 8.95 -0.49
N SER A 41 4.33 10.10 -0.29
CA SER A 41 4.67 10.64 1.03
C SER A 41 3.66 11.72 1.44
N ARG A 42 3.01 11.51 2.59
CA ARG A 42 2.17 12.50 3.28
C ARG A 42 2.36 12.35 4.80
N PRO A 43 2.13 13.41 5.60
CA PRO A 43 2.24 13.32 7.05
C PRO A 43 1.31 12.26 7.65
N ARG A 44 1.54 11.91 8.91
CA ARG A 44 0.70 10.94 9.65
C ARG A 44 -0.76 11.43 9.70
N ARG A 45 -1.71 10.49 9.65
CA ARG A 45 -3.16 10.76 9.71
C ARG A 45 -3.77 11.53 8.52
N PHE A 46 -3.08 11.59 7.38
CA PHE A 46 -3.62 12.21 6.15
C PHE A 46 -4.56 11.31 5.33
N GLY A 47 -4.91 10.11 5.81
CA GLY A 47 -5.78 9.17 5.07
C GLY A 47 -5.07 8.23 4.11
N LYS A 48 -3.74 8.10 4.19
CA LYS A 48 -2.94 7.21 3.32
C LYS A 48 -3.38 5.75 3.43
N SER A 49 -3.54 5.23 4.64
CA SER A 49 -3.94 3.84 4.89
C SER A 49 -5.35 3.54 4.38
N LEU A 50 -6.28 4.50 4.47
CA LEU A 50 -7.61 4.39 3.87
C LEU A 50 -7.54 4.37 2.34
N PHE A 51 -6.69 5.20 1.73
CA PHE A 51 -6.50 5.19 0.28
C PHE A 51 -5.86 3.88 -0.20
N LEU A 52 -4.89 3.35 0.56
CA LEU A 52 -4.32 2.02 0.36
C LEU A 52 -5.38 0.92 0.41
N ASP A 53 -6.28 0.96 1.40
CA ASP A 53 -7.39 0.02 1.52
C ASP A 53 -8.39 0.16 0.36
N THR A 54 -8.61 1.40 -0.12
CA THR A 54 -9.41 1.66 -1.32
C THR A 54 -8.77 0.98 -2.55
N LEU A 55 -7.45 1.09 -2.73
CA LEU A 55 -6.73 0.40 -3.81
C LEU A 55 -6.81 -1.12 -3.68
N HIS A 56 -6.70 -1.66 -2.46
CA HIS A 56 -6.87 -3.09 -2.19
C HIS A 56 -8.22 -3.58 -2.71
N ASN A 57 -9.32 -2.95 -2.28
CA ASN A 57 -10.68 -3.31 -2.69
C ASN A 57 -10.90 -3.13 -4.20
N LEU A 58 -10.26 -2.12 -4.81
CA LEU A 58 -10.29 -1.89 -6.25
C LEU A 58 -9.64 -3.07 -7.00
N PHE A 59 -8.44 -3.49 -6.62
CA PHE A 59 -7.73 -4.62 -7.25
C PHE A 59 -8.44 -5.96 -7.06
N GLU A 60 -9.03 -6.20 -5.88
CA GLU A 60 -9.83 -7.41 -5.64
C GLU A 60 -11.17 -7.41 -6.41
N GLY A 61 -11.55 -6.27 -7.01
CA GLY A 61 -12.76 -6.17 -7.82
C GLY A 61 -14.05 -6.16 -7.02
N ARG A 62 -14.03 -5.66 -5.77
CA ARG A 62 -15.20 -5.55 -4.89
C ARG A 62 -16.14 -4.43 -5.33
N LYS A 63 -16.68 -4.52 -6.55
CA LYS A 63 -17.46 -3.48 -7.24
C LYS A 63 -18.61 -2.95 -6.40
N GLU A 64 -19.25 -3.81 -5.61
CA GLU A 64 -20.35 -3.48 -4.71
C GLU A 64 -20.01 -2.33 -3.75
N LEU A 65 -18.76 -2.24 -3.28
CA LEU A 65 -18.27 -1.18 -2.39
C LEU A 65 -18.12 0.18 -3.08
N PHE A 66 -18.17 0.22 -4.41
CA PHE A 66 -17.95 1.42 -5.21
C PHE A 66 -19.25 1.98 -5.81
N THR A 67 -20.40 1.37 -5.52
CA THR A 67 -21.71 1.84 -6.00
C THR A 67 -21.94 3.31 -5.63
N GLY A 68 -22.20 4.16 -6.62
CA GLY A 68 -22.38 5.60 -6.46
C GLY A 68 -21.09 6.41 -6.31
N LEU A 69 -19.92 5.78 -6.40
CA LEU A 69 -18.60 6.42 -6.41
C LEU A 69 -18.04 6.51 -7.85
N ALA A 70 -17.06 7.39 -8.06
CA ALA A 70 -16.48 7.65 -9.37
C ALA A 70 -15.90 6.37 -10.03
N ALA A 71 -15.21 5.51 -9.27
CA ALA A 71 -14.65 4.27 -9.80
C ALA A 71 -15.70 3.28 -10.33
N GLU A 72 -16.97 3.37 -9.93
CA GLU A 72 -18.02 2.49 -10.46
C GLU A 72 -18.06 2.52 -12.00
N LYS A 73 -17.88 3.72 -12.57
CA LYS A 73 -17.93 3.97 -14.02
C LYS A 73 -16.54 4.08 -14.64
N GLU A 74 -15.56 4.55 -13.88
CA GLU A 74 -14.20 4.80 -14.38
C GLU A 74 -13.29 3.57 -14.34
N HIS A 75 -13.60 2.54 -13.55
CA HIS A 75 -12.76 1.35 -13.41
C HIS A 75 -13.25 0.19 -14.28
N ASP A 76 -12.31 -0.54 -14.87
CA ASP A 76 -12.59 -1.78 -15.60
C ASP A 76 -12.69 -2.96 -14.62
N TRP A 77 -13.90 -3.18 -14.11
CA TRP A 77 -14.22 -4.25 -13.15
C TRP A 77 -14.03 -5.68 -13.68
N SER A 78 -13.76 -5.87 -14.97
CA SER A 78 -13.36 -7.19 -15.50
C SER A 78 -11.93 -7.57 -15.08
N LYS A 79 -11.12 -6.57 -14.71
CA LYS A 79 -9.71 -6.73 -14.35
C LYS A 79 -9.52 -6.77 -12.84
N THR A 80 -9.58 -7.97 -12.28
CA THR A 80 -9.22 -8.22 -10.87
C THR A 80 -7.82 -8.80 -10.77
N TYR A 81 -7.09 -8.49 -9.69
CA TYR A 81 -5.72 -8.94 -9.46
C TYR A 81 -5.53 -9.35 -7.98
N PRO A 82 -4.74 -10.39 -7.69
CA PRO A 82 -4.40 -10.71 -6.32
C PRO A 82 -3.53 -9.60 -5.72
N VAL A 83 -3.78 -9.28 -4.45
CA VAL A 83 -3.10 -8.21 -3.73
C VAL A 83 -2.19 -8.81 -2.68
N ILE A 84 -0.94 -8.38 -2.56
CA ILE A 84 -0.08 -8.60 -1.39
C ILE A 84 0.01 -7.27 -0.63
N ARG A 85 -0.37 -7.27 0.65
CA ARG A 85 -0.39 -6.08 1.49
C ARG A 85 0.61 -6.21 2.63
N ILE A 86 1.54 -5.27 2.72
CA ILE A 86 2.55 -5.20 3.76
C ILE A 86 2.35 -3.89 4.54
N SER A 87 2.33 -3.95 5.86
CA SER A 87 2.19 -2.76 6.70
C SER A 87 3.21 -2.79 7.82
N PHE A 88 4.02 -1.73 7.91
CA PHE A 88 4.91 -1.53 9.06
C PHE A 88 4.26 -0.69 10.17
N GLY A 89 2.96 -0.42 10.07
CA GLY A 89 2.25 0.48 11.00
C GLY A 89 2.24 -0.01 12.45
N ALA A 90 2.23 -1.32 12.66
CA ALA A 90 2.34 -1.97 13.97
C ALA A 90 3.66 -2.74 14.06
N GLY A 91 4.21 -2.86 15.27
CA GLY A 91 5.48 -3.54 15.52
C GLY A 91 6.54 -2.63 16.12
N ASN A 92 7.60 -3.26 16.64
CA ASN A 92 8.79 -2.61 17.17
C ASN A 92 9.98 -3.02 16.30
N PHE A 93 10.61 -2.06 15.64
CA PHE A 93 11.70 -2.32 14.70
C PHE A 93 13.09 -2.08 15.30
N ARG A 94 13.22 -2.05 16.63
CA ARG A 94 14.47 -1.77 17.34
C ARG A 94 15.49 -2.91 17.35
N SER A 95 15.22 -4.01 16.66
CA SER A 95 16.23 -5.06 16.40
C SER A 95 16.08 -5.61 14.97
N PRO A 96 17.17 -6.10 14.34
CA PRO A 96 17.10 -6.67 13.00
C PRO A 96 16.23 -7.93 12.96
N GLU A 97 16.26 -8.73 14.03
CA GLU A 97 15.49 -9.97 14.17
C GLU A 97 14.00 -9.65 14.28
N MET A 98 13.62 -8.64 15.06
CA MET A 98 12.23 -8.20 15.18
C MET A 98 11.68 -7.69 13.83
N LEU A 99 12.50 -6.95 13.08
CA LEU A 99 12.12 -6.51 11.73
C LEU A 99 11.88 -7.70 10.79
N GLN A 100 12.82 -8.66 10.76
CA GLN A 100 12.67 -9.85 9.92
C GLN A 100 11.43 -10.66 10.32
N LEU A 101 11.22 -10.87 11.62
CA LEU A 101 10.08 -11.59 12.15
C LEU A 101 8.75 -10.91 11.77
N THR A 102 8.64 -9.59 11.96
CA THR A 102 7.43 -8.85 11.55
C THR A 102 7.16 -8.94 10.04
N ILE A 103 8.22 -8.91 9.20
CA ILE A 103 8.05 -9.10 7.76
C ILE A 103 7.56 -10.52 7.47
N LEU A 104 8.18 -11.55 8.05
CA LEU A 104 7.80 -12.95 7.83
C LEU A 104 6.37 -13.23 8.29
N GLU A 105 5.94 -12.71 9.43
CA GLU A 105 4.56 -12.79 9.93
C GLU A 105 3.59 -12.13 8.95
N THR A 106 3.91 -10.92 8.50
CA THR A 106 3.09 -10.20 7.51
C THR A 106 2.99 -10.98 6.18
N LEU A 107 4.09 -11.58 5.74
CA LEU A 107 4.11 -12.42 4.54
C LEU A 107 3.26 -13.68 4.73
N LYS A 108 3.32 -14.32 5.90
CA LYS A 108 2.50 -15.46 6.26
C LYS A 108 1.00 -15.12 6.27
N ASP A 109 0.61 -13.97 6.81
CA ASP A 109 -0.80 -13.51 6.76
C ASP A 109 -1.30 -13.37 5.32
N ASN A 110 -0.44 -12.90 4.40
CA ASN A 110 -0.77 -12.83 2.99
C ASN A 110 -0.83 -14.20 2.33
N GLU A 111 0.06 -15.11 2.70
CA GLU A 111 0.04 -16.51 2.25
C GLU A 111 -1.27 -17.18 2.62
N GLU A 112 -1.70 -17.07 3.88
CA GLU A 112 -2.95 -17.63 4.37
C GLU A 112 -4.16 -17.02 3.63
N ARG A 113 -4.22 -15.69 3.49
CA ARG A 113 -5.33 -15.02 2.78
C ARG A 113 -5.39 -15.34 1.29
N LEU A 114 -4.24 -15.49 0.64
CA LEU A 114 -4.14 -15.86 -0.78
C LEU A 114 -4.11 -17.38 -0.98
N GLU A 115 -4.23 -18.15 0.12
CA GLU A 115 -4.21 -19.61 0.14
C GLU A 115 -2.99 -20.15 -0.65
N THR A 116 -1.83 -19.61 -0.35
CA THR A 116 -0.51 -20.04 -0.85
C THR A 116 0.34 -20.49 0.35
N CYS A 117 1.44 -21.20 0.10
CA CYS A 117 2.32 -21.66 1.17
C CYS A 117 3.78 -21.50 0.75
N CYS A 118 4.60 -21.00 1.66
CA CYS A 118 6.04 -20.97 1.51
C CYS A 118 6.72 -21.19 2.86
N GLU A 119 7.58 -22.20 2.95
CA GLU A 119 8.34 -22.54 4.16
C GLU A 119 9.76 -21.94 4.15
N ILE A 120 9.99 -20.85 3.40
CA ILE A 120 11.30 -20.18 3.36
C ILE A 120 11.43 -19.25 4.57
N GLU A 121 12.53 -19.37 5.30
CA GLU A 121 12.83 -18.54 6.48
C GLU A 121 13.49 -17.19 6.12
N GLU A 122 14.16 -17.09 4.97
CA GLU A 122 14.77 -15.84 4.52
C GLU A 122 13.72 -14.91 3.88
N VAL A 123 13.66 -13.67 4.38
CA VAL A 123 12.64 -12.67 4.04
C VAL A 123 12.53 -12.39 2.54
N SER A 124 13.64 -12.16 1.86
CA SER A 124 13.67 -11.74 0.46
C SER A 124 13.27 -12.89 -0.47
N ALA A 125 13.81 -14.08 -0.23
CA ALA A 125 13.50 -15.30 -0.94
C ALA A 125 12.05 -15.72 -0.72
N ARG A 126 11.53 -15.62 0.50
CA ARG A 126 10.12 -15.88 0.79
C ARG A 126 9.21 -14.90 0.05
N PHE A 127 9.51 -13.60 0.10
CA PHE A 127 8.72 -12.61 -0.61
C PHE A 127 8.71 -12.85 -2.13
N SER A 128 9.88 -13.15 -2.70
CA SER A 128 10.01 -13.51 -4.12
C SER A 128 9.17 -14.74 -4.47
N ARG A 129 9.19 -15.76 -3.61
CA ARG A 129 8.43 -17.00 -3.81
C ARG A 129 6.93 -16.77 -3.72
N ILE A 130 6.44 -15.97 -2.78
CA ILE A 130 5.02 -15.63 -2.65
C ILE A 130 4.53 -14.91 -3.92
N ILE A 131 5.27 -13.92 -4.42
CA ILE A 131 4.89 -13.20 -5.64
C ILE A 131 4.70 -14.17 -6.82
N LYS A 132 5.66 -15.09 -7.00
CA LYS A 132 5.59 -16.11 -8.06
C LYS A 132 4.45 -17.11 -7.84
N ALA A 133 4.29 -17.62 -6.62
CA ALA A 133 3.25 -18.58 -6.28
C ALA A 133 1.85 -18.00 -6.46
N VAL A 134 1.64 -16.75 -6.07
CA VAL A 134 0.38 -16.04 -6.28
C VAL A 134 0.14 -15.80 -7.77
N HIS A 135 1.16 -15.39 -8.52
CA HIS A 135 1.05 -15.23 -9.97
C HIS A 135 0.66 -16.54 -10.66
N GLU A 136 1.33 -17.65 -10.32
CA GLU A 136 1.05 -19.00 -10.84
C GLU A 136 -0.37 -19.46 -10.48
N LYS A 137 -0.79 -19.32 -9.22
CA LYS A 137 -2.10 -19.77 -8.74
C LYS A 137 -3.27 -19.03 -9.39
N TYR A 138 -3.19 -17.70 -9.45
CA TYR A 138 -4.27 -16.88 -9.96
C TYR A 138 -4.16 -16.63 -11.47
N ASN A 139 -3.06 -17.06 -12.10
CA ASN A 139 -2.70 -16.78 -13.50
C ASN A 139 -2.81 -15.29 -13.85
N LYS A 140 -2.45 -14.43 -12.89
CA LYS A 140 -2.61 -12.98 -12.96
C LYS A 140 -1.49 -12.27 -12.18
N PRO A 141 -0.94 -11.17 -12.71
CA PRO A 141 0.10 -10.41 -12.02
C PRO A 141 -0.41 -9.79 -10.72
N VAL A 142 0.49 -9.60 -9.76
CA VAL A 142 0.17 -9.23 -8.38
C VAL A 142 0.19 -7.71 -8.20
N ALA A 143 -0.73 -7.17 -7.41
CA ALA A 143 -0.65 -5.81 -6.88
C ALA A 143 0.02 -5.82 -5.49
N ILE A 144 1.08 -5.04 -5.30
CA ILE A 144 1.82 -4.96 -4.04
C ILE A 144 1.53 -3.62 -3.36
N LEU A 145 1.03 -3.65 -2.13
CA LEU A 145 0.60 -2.47 -1.39
C LEU A 145 1.38 -2.38 -0.08
N ILE A 146 2.20 -1.34 0.09
CA ILE A 146 3.11 -1.19 1.25
C ILE A 146 2.79 0.08 2.02
N ASP A 147 2.38 -0.06 3.28
CA ASP A 147 2.15 1.05 4.20
C ASP A 147 3.32 1.27 5.16
N GLU A 148 3.55 2.54 5.50
CA GLU A 148 4.60 3.02 6.40
C GLU A 148 6.00 2.46 6.08
N TYR A 149 6.39 2.43 4.80
CA TYR A 149 7.64 1.83 4.31
C TYR A 149 8.91 2.28 5.06
N ASP A 150 8.89 3.51 5.61
CA ASP A 150 10.00 4.17 6.26
C ASP A 150 9.97 4.07 7.78
N LYS A 151 8.89 3.55 8.38
CA LYS A 151 8.76 3.45 9.83
C LYS A 151 9.91 2.67 10.49
N PRO A 152 10.36 1.51 9.98
CA PRO A 152 11.50 0.80 10.59
C PRO A 152 12.79 1.64 10.62
N ILE A 153 13.01 2.49 9.62
CA ILE A 153 14.16 3.39 9.56
C ILE A 153 14.00 4.53 10.58
N LEU A 154 12.79 5.09 10.67
CA LEU A 154 12.49 6.21 11.59
C LEU A 154 12.58 5.79 13.07
N ASP A 155 12.16 4.57 13.41
CA ASP A 155 12.20 4.07 14.78
C ASP A 155 13.63 3.87 15.31
N ASN A 156 14.62 3.81 14.41
CA ASN A 156 16.05 3.65 14.70
C ASN A 156 16.88 4.88 14.33
N ILE A 157 16.26 6.04 14.05
CA ILE A 157 17.00 7.25 13.64
C ILE A 157 18.00 7.75 14.69
N ASP A 158 17.76 7.39 15.96
CA ASP A 158 18.60 7.66 17.12
C ASP A 158 19.80 6.70 17.25
N GLN A 159 19.86 5.62 16.46
CA GLN A 159 20.85 4.56 16.56
C GLN A 159 21.49 4.26 15.18
N PRO A 160 22.61 4.92 14.83
CA PRO A 160 23.17 4.87 13.49
C PRO A 160 23.51 3.47 12.95
N GLU A 161 24.05 2.59 13.80
CA GLU A 161 24.39 1.20 13.44
C GLU A 161 23.13 0.39 13.14
N MET A 162 22.14 0.46 14.04
CA MET A 162 20.84 -0.20 13.86
C MET A 162 20.13 0.29 12.60
N ALA A 163 20.11 1.61 12.37
CA ALA A 163 19.53 2.18 11.17
C ALA A 163 20.24 1.69 9.89
N ALA A 164 21.55 1.41 9.94
CA ALA A 164 22.27 0.84 8.80
C ALA A 164 21.84 -0.60 8.52
N PHE A 165 21.76 -1.46 9.54
CA PHE A 165 21.26 -2.83 9.38
C PHE A 165 19.81 -2.87 8.87
N THR A 166 18.91 -2.06 9.45
CA THR A 166 17.53 -1.94 8.99
C THR A 166 17.45 -1.49 7.54
N ARG A 167 18.28 -0.54 7.11
CA ARG A 167 18.34 -0.11 5.70
C ARG A 167 18.77 -1.24 4.78
N GLU A 168 19.78 -2.04 5.15
CA GLU A 168 20.22 -3.16 4.31
C GLU A 168 19.15 -4.26 4.19
N ILE A 169 18.47 -4.61 5.29
CA ILE A 169 17.35 -5.57 5.25
C ILE A 169 16.23 -5.06 4.35
N LEU A 170 15.82 -3.80 4.51
CA LEU A 170 14.77 -3.22 3.69
C LEU A 170 15.19 -3.09 2.22
N LYS A 171 16.45 -2.77 1.93
CA LYS A 171 16.98 -2.70 0.58
C LYS A 171 16.95 -4.07 -0.10
N ALA A 172 17.37 -5.14 0.59
CA ALA A 172 17.25 -6.50 0.10
C ALA A 172 15.77 -6.87 -0.14
N PHE A 173 14.89 -6.59 0.82
CA PHE A 173 13.46 -6.85 0.70
C PHE A 173 12.80 -6.13 -0.48
N TYR A 174 13.06 -4.83 -0.66
CA TYR A 174 12.47 -4.06 -1.76
C TYR A 174 13.10 -4.38 -3.12
N SER A 175 14.35 -4.89 -3.17
CA SER A 175 14.97 -5.32 -4.43
C SER A 175 14.21 -6.48 -5.10
N VAL A 176 13.54 -7.31 -4.31
CA VAL A 176 12.66 -8.39 -4.79
C VAL A 176 11.58 -7.89 -5.74
N ILE A 177 11.07 -6.67 -5.53
CA ILE A 177 10.03 -6.05 -6.37
C ILE A 177 10.55 -5.83 -7.79
N LYS A 178 11.82 -5.49 -7.97
CA LYS A 178 12.43 -5.31 -9.30
C LYS A 178 12.73 -6.64 -9.98
N ASP A 179 13.28 -7.60 -9.24
CA ASP A 179 13.62 -8.92 -9.80
C ASP A 179 12.37 -9.71 -10.22
N ASN A 180 11.21 -9.35 -9.68
CA ASN A 180 9.91 -9.93 -10.01
C ASN A 180 9.02 -9.01 -10.85
N ASP A 181 9.59 -8.02 -11.56
CA ASP A 181 8.83 -7.05 -12.38
C ASP A 181 7.80 -7.70 -13.32
N ALA A 182 8.15 -8.84 -13.93
CA ALA A 182 7.28 -9.59 -14.83
C ALA A 182 6.01 -10.15 -14.16
N HIS A 183 6.03 -10.32 -12.84
CA HIS A 183 4.92 -10.86 -12.05
C HIS A 183 4.07 -9.78 -11.39
N ILE A 184 4.44 -8.50 -11.54
CA ILE A 184 3.82 -7.39 -10.80
C ILE A 184 2.97 -6.55 -11.75
N ARG A 185 1.71 -6.33 -11.37
CA ARG A 185 0.79 -5.42 -12.06
C ARG A 185 0.99 -3.99 -11.61
N PHE A 186 1.19 -3.81 -10.31
CA PHE A 186 1.21 -2.51 -9.65
C PHE A 186 1.92 -2.64 -8.31
N ALA A 187 2.69 -1.62 -7.91
CA ALA A 187 3.14 -1.47 -6.54
C ALA A 187 2.93 -0.03 -6.05
N PHE A 188 2.33 0.11 -4.87
CA PHE A 188 2.12 1.39 -4.21
C PHE A 188 2.76 1.40 -2.84
N LEU A 189 3.63 2.37 -2.62
CA LEU A 189 4.36 2.54 -1.37
C LEU A 189 4.00 3.89 -0.76
N THR A 190 3.69 3.89 0.52
CA THR A 190 3.40 5.11 1.28
C THR A 190 4.20 5.20 2.57
N GLY A 191 4.52 6.42 2.96
CA GLY A 191 5.23 6.73 4.19
C GLY A 191 5.19 8.20 4.54
N VAL A 192 6.04 8.61 5.48
CA VAL A 192 6.10 10.01 5.94
C VAL A 192 7.21 10.76 5.22
N THR A 193 8.40 10.19 5.14
CA THR A 193 9.62 10.83 4.69
C THR A 193 10.03 10.39 3.29
N LYS A 194 10.74 11.27 2.59
CA LYS A 194 11.37 10.97 1.29
C LYS A 194 12.84 10.60 1.40
N PHE A 195 13.48 10.83 2.56
CA PHE A 195 14.91 10.62 2.75
C PHE A 195 15.31 9.15 2.60
N SER A 196 14.45 8.24 3.07
CA SER A 196 14.63 6.81 2.86
C SER A 196 14.59 6.43 1.38
N LYS A 197 13.87 7.20 0.53
CA LYS A 197 13.69 6.88 -0.89
C LYS A 197 15.01 6.71 -1.65
N VAL A 198 16.00 7.56 -1.36
CA VAL A 198 17.28 7.61 -2.09
C VAL A 198 18.19 6.42 -1.75
N SER A 199 18.02 5.80 -0.58
CA SER A 199 18.89 4.69 -0.13
C SER A 199 18.26 3.31 -0.34
N VAL A 200 16.98 3.11 0.03
CA VAL A 200 16.33 1.79 -0.02
C VAL A 200 15.66 1.44 -1.35
N PHE A 201 15.30 2.42 -2.19
CA PHE A 201 14.66 2.15 -3.49
C PHE A 201 15.60 2.24 -4.69
N SER A 202 16.92 2.29 -4.48
CA SER A 202 17.88 2.04 -5.56
C SER A 202 17.62 0.70 -6.28
N GLY A 203 16.95 -0.22 -5.59
CA GLY A 203 16.48 -1.49 -6.11
C GLY A 203 15.15 -1.47 -6.87
N ILE A 204 14.39 -0.38 -7.00
CA ILE A 204 13.12 -0.34 -7.78
C ILE A 204 13.27 0.65 -8.93
N ASN A 205 13.22 0.18 -10.17
CA ASN A 205 13.31 1.04 -11.34
C ASN A 205 12.07 1.94 -11.46
N ASP A 206 12.26 3.22 -11.84
CA ASP A 206 11.20 4.15 -12.28
C ASP A 206 10.01 4.38 -11.34
N ILE A 207 10.23 4.32 -10.02
CA ILE A 207 9.18 4.62 -9.03
C ILE A 207 8.75 6.10 -9.08
N VAL A 208 7.50 6.33 -9.52
CA VAL A 208 6.92 7.65 -9.69
C VAL A 208 6.54 8.25 -8.33
N ASP A 209 7.21 9.33 -7.93
CA ASP A 209 6.83 10.11 -6.75
C ASP A 209 5.70 11.08 -7.08
N ILE A 210 4.48 10.74 -6.66
CA ILE A 210 3.30 11.59 -6.86
C ILE A 210 3.10 12.62 -5.74
N SER A 211 3.97 12.66 -4.73
CA SER A 211 3.75 13.46 -3.52
C SER A 211 3.67 14.96 -3.81
N LEU A 212 4.45 15.50 -4.74
CA LEU A 212 4.42 16.93 -5.08
C LEU A 212 3.72 17.21 -6.41
N ASN A 213 3.08 16.19 -6.99
CA ASN A 213 2.34 16.36 -8.23
C ASN A 213 0.95 16.92 -7.92
N SER A 214 0.64 18.09 -8.50
CA SER A 214 -0.64 18.79 -8.29
C SER A 214 -1.86 17.97 -8.71
N GLN A 215 -1.71 17.07 -9.69
CA GLN A 215 -2.78 16.16 -10.13
C GLN A 215 -3.24 15.21 -9.01
N TYR A 216 -2.35 14.89 -8.08
CA TYR A 216 -2.61 14.03 -6.92
C TYR A 216 -2.65 14.82 -5.61
N GLY A 217 -2.77 16.15 -5.69
CA GLY A 217 -2.85 17.02 -4.51
C GLY A 217 -4.01 16.66 -3.58
N THR A 218 -5.14 16.22 -4.15
CA THR A 218 -6.38 15.88 -3.43
C THR A 218 -6.55 14.38 -3.18
N ILE A 219 -5.52 13.55 -3.45
CA ILE A 219 -5.56 12.09 -3.26
C ILE A 219 -5.78 11.68 -1.80
N CYS A 220 -5.47 12.58 -0.88
CA CYS A 220 -5.58 12.42 0.56
C CYS A 220 -6.08 13.75 1.16
N GLY A 221 -6.90 13.68 2.21
CA GLY A 221 -7.50 14.84 2.84
C GLY A 221 -8.70 15.41 2.08
N TYR A 222 -9.03 16.67 2.39
CA TYR A 222 -10.26 17.33 1.97
C TYR A 222 -9.94 18.67 1.30
N THR A 223 -10.71 19.01 0.27
CA THR A 223 -10.74 20.34 -0.31
C THR A 223 -11.79 21.20 0.39
N GLN A 224 -11.73 22.52 0.16
CA GLN A 224 -12.80 23.42 0.63
C GLN A 224 -14.18 22.98 0.10
N HIS A 225 -14.25 22.58 -1.17
CA HIS A 225 -15.47 22.07 -1.78
C HIS A 225 -15.98 20.81 -1.07
N ASP A 226 -15.09 19.88 -0.67
CA ASP A 226 -15.46 18.69 0.08
C ASP A 226 -16.10 19.08 1.43
N LEU A 227 -15.52 20.06 2.14
CA LEU A 227 -16.06 20.56 3.41
C LEU A 227 -17.47 21.16 3.24
N GLU A 228 -17.70 21.92 2.17
CA GLU A 228 -18.97 22.60 1.90
C GLU A 228 -20.05 21.68 1.35
N THR A 229 -19.70 20.54 0.76
CA THR A 229 -20.67 19.63 0.12
C THR A 229 -20.90 18.34 0.89
N VAL A 230 -19.83 17.70 1.36
CA VAL A 230 -19.88 16.39 2.00
C VAL A 230 -20.19 16.51 3.50
N PHE A 231 -19.70 17.56 4.16
CA PHE A 231 -19.86 17.76 5.60
C PHE A 231 -20.98 18.73 5.99
N ALA A 232 -21.64 19.37 5.02
CA ALA A 232 -22.70 20.35 5.28
C ALA A 232 -24.08 19.75 5.63
N ARG A 233 -24.21 18.42 5.80
CA ARG A 233 -25.51 17.69 5.96
C ARG A 233 -25.54 16.61 7.04
#